data_AF-A0A5E4HV58-F1
#
_entry.id   AF-A0A5E4HV58-F1
#
_cell.length_a   1.000
_cell.length_b   1.000
_cell.length_c   1.000
_cell.angle_alpha   90.00
_cell.angle_beta   90.00
_cell.angle_gamma   90.00
#
_symmetry.space_group_name_H-M   'P 1'
#
loop_
_entity.id
_entity.type
_entity.pdbx_description
1 polymer ?
#
loop_
_entity_poly.entity_id
_entity_poly.type
_entity_poly.pdbx_seq_one_letter_code
_entity_poly.pdbx_strand_id
1 'polypeptide(L)' 'MNLTSQEVERMEYLLGKSRLSYLTKKEESILRDLIVKENPSAKDNSLDDLIKLGLTLVGLYVLAKALDEK' A
#
# COMPACT_ATOMS: atom_id res chain seq x y z
N MET A 1 -3.62 10.30 6.70
CA MET A 1 -3.54 8.87 6.33
C MET A 1 -4.33 8.11 7.38
N ASN A 2 -5.27 7.26 6.95
CA ASN A 2 -6.13 6.41 7.78
C ASN A 2 -5.44 5.12 8.26
N LEU A 3 -4.37 4.70 7.58
CA LEU A 3 -3.51 3.59 7.92
C LEU A 3 -2.62 3.95 9.11
N THR A 4 -2.48 3.00 10.03
CA THR A 4 -1.47 3.03 11.09
C THR A 4 -0.08 2.79 10.52
N SER A 5 0.98 3.19 11.24
CA SER A 5 2.36 2.95 10.80
C SER A 5 2.64 1.48 10.48
N GLN A 6 2.12 0.56 11.31
CA GLN A 6 2.26 -0.89 11.07
C GLN A 6 1.54 -1.35 9.79
N GLU A 7 0.39 -0.77 9.48
CA GLU A 7 -0.34 -1.05 8.24
C GLU A 7 0.39 -0.49 7.01
N VAL A 8 1.05 0.67 7.14
CA VAL A 8 1.90 1.24 6.09
C VAL A 8 3.14 0.38 5.84
N GLU A 9 3.83 -0.04 6.89
CA GLU A 9 4.97 -0.98 6.79
C GLU A 9 4.54 -2.30 6.14
N ARG A 10 3.34 -2.79 6.48
CA ARG A 10 2.79 -4.00 5.87
C ARG A 10 2.49 -3.80 4.38
N MET A 11 1.96 -2.63 4.00
CA MET A 11 1.74 -2.26 2.61
C MET A 11 3.07 -2.20 1.85
N GLU A 12 4.08 -1.52 2.41
CA GLU A 12 5.43 -1.42 1.85
C GLU A 12 6.05 -2.80 1.61
N TYR A 13 5.96 -3.69 2.61
CA TYR A 13 6.44 -5.07 2.48
C TYR A 13 5.78 -5.81 1.31
N LEU A 14 4.46 -5.72 1.16
CA LEU A 14 3.72 -6.41 0.10
C LEU A 14 4.05 -5.83 -1.29
N LEU A 15 4.20 -4.51 -1.38
CA LEU A 15 4.63 -3.85 -2.62
C LEU A 15 6.08 -4.18 -2.98
N GLY A 16 6.98 -4.26 -2.00
CA GLY A 16 8.35 -4.72 -2.21
C GLY A 16 8.39 -6.17 -2.70
N LYS A 17 7.60 -7.05 -2.07
CA LYS A 17 7.47 -8.45 -2.47
C LYS A 17 6.95 -8.60 -3.89
N SER A 18 5.95 -7.82 -4.29
CA SER A 18 5.35 -7.90 -5.64
C SER A 18 6.32 -7.55 -6.77
N ARG A 19 7.40 -6.80 -6.48
CA ARG A 19 8.47 -6.52 -7.45
C ARG A 19 9.47 -7.67 -7.61
N LEU A 20 9.63 -8.50 -6.58
CA LEU A 20 10.60 -9.59 -6.54
C LEU A 20 9.97 -10.97 -6.81
N SER A 21 8.68 -11.11 -6.54
CA SER A 21 7.94 -12.37 -6.61
C SER A 21 6.44 -12.11 -6.72
N TYR A 22 5.68 -13.12 -7.13
CA TYR A 22 4.22 -13.03 -7.12
C TYR A 22 3.67 -13.00 -5.68
N LEU A 23 2.63 -12.19 -5.49
CA LEU A 23 1.82 -12.24 -4.28
C LEU A 23 0.92 -13.47 -4.32
N THR A 24 0.70 -14.08 -3.17
CA THR A 24 -0.36 -15.09 -3.01
C THR A 24 -1.72 -14.39 -3.02
N LYS A 25 -2.80 -15.11 -3.37
CA LYS A 25 -4.18 -14.56 -3.31
C LYS A 25 -4.52 -13.92 -1.96
N LYS A 26 -4.00 -14.49 -0.86
CA LYS A 26 -4.17 -13.94 0.48
C LYS A 26 -3.45 -12.60 0.64
N GLU A 27 -2.23 -12.50 0.12
CA GLU A 27 -1.45 -11.26 0.15
C GLU A 27 -2.04 -10.17 -0.74
N GLU A 28 -2.57 -10.53 -1.91
CA GLU A 28 -3.31 -9.61 -2.78
C GLU A 28 -4.55 -9.05 -2.08
N SER A 29 -5.32 -9.92 -1.38
CA SER A 29 -6.47 -9.49 -0.59
C SER A 29 -6.06 -8.51 0.51
N ILE A 30 -4.98 -8.81 1.25
CA ILE A 30 -4.48 -7.92 2.30
C ILE A 30 -4.04 -6.58 1.71
N LEU A 31 -3.30 -6.59 0.59
CA LEU A 31 -2.88 -5.37 -0.09
C LEU A 31 -4.10 -4.53 -0.51
N ARG A 32 -5.13 -5.17 -1.06
CA ARG A 32 -6.39 -4.52 -1.44
C ARG A 32 -7.06 -3.89 -0.23
N ASP A 33 -7.21 -4.61 0.88
CA ASP A 33 -7.86 -4.10 2.08
C ASP A 33 -7.13 -2.87 2.65
N LEU A 34 -5.79 -2.89 2.65
CA LEU A 34 -4.96 -1.77 3.07
C LEU A 34 -5.16 -0.54 2.17
N ILE A 35 -5.20 -0.73 0.85
CA ILE A 35 -5.41 0.37 -0.10
C ILE A 35 -6.84 0.91 -0.01
N VAL A 36 -7.84 0.03 0.14
CA VAL A 36 -9.27 0.40 0.25
C VAL A 36 -9.53 1.27 1.49
N LYS A 37 -8.76 1.08 2.57
CA LYS A 37 -8.84 1.91 3.78
C LYS A 37 -8.49 3.38 3.53
N GLU A 38 -7.57 3.66 2.60
CA GLU A 38 -7.22 5.02 2.16
C GLU A 38 -8.08 5.49 0.99
N ASN A 39 -8.35 4.58 0.05
CA ASN A 39 -9.06 4.86 -1.18
C ASN A 39 -10.14 3.80 -1.43
N PRO A 40 -11.36 3.99 -0.91
CA PRO A 40 -12.46 3.03 -1.05
C PRO A 40 -12.82 2.67 -2.50
N SER A 41 -12.53 3.55 -3.46
CA SER A 41 -12.77 3.31 -4.88
C SER A 41 -11.87 2.21 -5.49
N ALA A 42 -10.78 1.85 -4.81
CA ALA A 42 -9.83 0.85 -5.28
C ALA A 42 -10.33 -0.60 -5.11
N LYS A 43 -11.53 -0.81 -4.52
CA LYS A 43 -12.04 -2.13 -4.16
C LYS A 43 -12.08 -3.10 -5.33
N ASP A 44 -12.38 -2.64 -6.53
CA ASP A 44 -12.54 -3.50 -7.72
C ASP A 44 -11.38 -3.34 -8.72
N ASN A 45 -10.31 -2.64 -8.33
CA ASN A 45 -9.16 -2.40 -9.21
C ASN A 45 -8.36 -3.68 -9.49
N SER A 46 -7.65 -3.69 -10.62
CA SER A 46 -6.68 -4.74 -10.93
C SER A 46 -5.52 -4.75 -9.92
N LEU A 47 -4.78 -5.86 -9.82
CA LEU A 47 -3.61 -5.93 -8.95
C LEU A 47 -2.54 -4.90 -9.33
N ASP A 48 -2.31 -4.69 -10.64
CA ASP A 48 -1.37 -3.70 -11.14
C ASP A 48 -1.75 -2.27 -10.71
N ASP A 49 -3.04 -1.94 -10.75
CA ASP A 49 -3.52 -0.64 -10.31
C ASP A 49 -3.41 -0.49 -8.79
N LEU A 50 -3.68 -1.56 -8.03
CA LEU A 50 -3.43 -1.59 -6.59
C LEU A 50 -1.95 -1.37 -6.28
N ILE A 51 -1.03 -2.00 -7.00
CA ILE A 51 0.42 -1.80 -6.78
C ILE A 51 0.80 -0.34 -7.03
N LYS A 52 0.32 0.29 -8.11
CA LYS A 52 0.59 1.71 -8.41
C LYS A 52 0.03 2.64 -7.32
N LEU A 53 -1.21 2.39 -6.89
CA LEU A 53 -1.85 3.16 -5.82
C LEU A 53 -1.10 2.99 -4.49
N GLY A 54 -0.74 1.76 -4.13
CA GLY A 54 0.02 1.47 -2.92
C GLY A 54 1.39 2.17 -2.90
N LEU A 55 2.13 2.15 -4.03
CA LEU A 55 3.40 2.86 -4.14
C LEU A 55 3.24 4.37 -3.97
N THR A 56 2.14 4.93 -4.49
CA THR A 56 1.81 6.35 -4.31
C THR A 56 1.54 6.66 -2.84
N LEU A 57 0.76 5.82 -2.15
CA LEU A 57 0.45 5.98 -0.73
C LEU A 57 1.70 5.89 0.16
N VAL A 58 2.55 4.90 -0.09
CA VAL A 58 3.83 4.75 0.64
C VAL A 58 4.75 5.94 0.36
N GLY A 59 4.84 6.41 -0.89
CA GLY A 59 5.62 7.60 -1.23
C GLY A 59 5.15 8.85 -0.49
N LEU A 60 3.84 9.08 -0.43
CA LEU A 60 3.25 10.19 0.33
C LEU A 60 3.53 10.06 1.84
N TYR A 61 3.47 8.86 2.39
CA TYR A 61 3.81 8.62 3.79
C TYR A 61 5.28 8.94 4.10
N VAL A 62 6.20 8.46 3.27
CA VAL A 62 7.64 8.73 3.44
C VAL A 62 7.93 10.24 3.36
N LEU A 63 7.31 10.93 2.39
CA LEU A 63 7.44 12.38 2.28
C LEU A 63 6.87 13.11 3.51
N ALA A 64 5.68 12.71 3.97
CA ALA A 64 5.07 13.30 5.15
C ALA A 64 5.95 13.10 6.40
N LYS A 65 6.47 11.90 6.60
CA LYS A 65 7.38 11.59 7.71
C LYS A 65 8.66 12.43 7.66
N ALA A 66 9.27 12.57 6.49
CA ALA A 66 10.48 13.38 6.32
C ALA A 66 10.24 14.89 6.56
N LEU A 67 9.02 15.37 6.34
CA LEU A 67 8.62 16.75 6.62
C LEU A 67 8.27 16.98 8.10
N ASP A 68 7.78 15.95 8.80
CA ASP A 68 7.44 15.98 10.22
C ASP A 68 8.67 15.84 11.14
N GLU A 69 9.75 15.21 10.64
CA GLU A 69 11.06 15.16 11.31
C GLU A 69 11.85 16.50 11.27
N LYS A 70 11.18 17.62 10.94
CA LYS A 70 11.75 18.99 10.88
C LYS A 70 11.15 19.91 11.92
#